data_AF-A0A4S1E8C0-F1
#
_entry.id   AF-A0A4S1E8C0-F1
#
_cell.length_a   1.000
_cell.length_b   1.000
_cell.length_c   1.000
_cell.angle_alpha   90.00
_cell.angle_beta   90.00
_cell.angle_gamma   90.00
#
_symmetry.space_group_name_H-M   'P 1'
#
loop_
_entity.id
_entity.type
_entity.pdbx_description
1 polymer ?
#
loop_
_entity_poly.entity_id
_entity_poly.type
_entity_poly.pdbx_seq_one_letter_code
_entity_poly.pdbx_strand_id
1 'polypeptide(L)'
;MILPTPSSDIPPVLAGPILRRLEPQRLVLWLVGSEPLSLSLLLKPAGAASQRLDLDDTHCRIVPIGLHAHIHLIDVELDSPLPSETVIHYDLITRAADGQEQGIANWAPHLLHDGEPLPSMVLSTRTDNIMFGSCRKPHHASKDGLAHADSVLAPHI
;
A
#
# COMPACT_ATOMS: atom_id res chain seq x y z
N MET A 1 31.16 8.57 22.92
CA MET A 1 30.09 9.05 22.02
C MET A 1 28.83 8.32 22.46
N ILE A 2 27.97 8.99 23.21
CA ILE A 2 26.75 8.40 23.78
C ILE A 2 25.70 8.49 22.67
N LEU A 3 25.31 7.35 22.11
CA LEU A 3 24.19 7.28 21.16
C LEU A 3 22.93 7.72 21.91
N PRO A 4 22.14 8.66 21.35
CA PRO A 4 20.87 9.04 21.96
C PRO A 4 19.98 7.79 22.04
N THR A 5 19.30 7.63 23.18
CA THR A 5 18.26 6.62 23.37
C THR A 5 17.18 6.83 22.31
N PRO A 6 16.80 5.82 21.51
CA PRO A 6 15.81 6.01 20.46
C PRO A 6 14.48 6.44 21.08
N SER A 7 13.97 7.58 20.63
CA SER A 7 12.61 8.03 20.94
C SER A 7 11.62 7.04 20.33
N SER A 8 10.72 6.54 21.17
CA SER A 8 9.63 5.61 20.86
C SER A 8 8.50 6.25 20.05
N ASP A 9 8.77 6.87 18.89
CA ASP A 9 7.75 7.62 18.12
C ASP A 9 7.89 7.48 16.59
N ILE A 10 8.60 6.46 16.10
CA ILE A 10 8.63 6.19 14.65
C ILE A 10 7.49 5.21 14.32
N PRO A 11 6.55 5.55 13.41
CA PRO A 11 5.47 4.63 13.05
C PRO A 11 6.03 3.37 12.37
N PRO A 12 5.33 2.22 12.47
CA PRO A 12 5.79 0.96 11.88
C PRO A 12 5.92 1.06 10.36
N VAL A 13 5.04 1.82 9.70
CA VAL A 13 5.09 2.12 8.27
C VAL A 13 5.43 3.60 8.07
N LEU A 14 6.48 3.86 7.29
CA LEU A 14 7.01 5.19 6.99
C LEU A 14 6.50 5.76 5.67
N ALA A 15 6.27 4.89 4.69
CA ALA A 15 5.79 5.28 3.36
C ALA A 15 5.09 4.10 2.68
N GLY A 16 4.07 4.40 1.87
CA GLY A 16 3.30 3.40 1.14
C GLY A 16 1.91 3.13 1.76
N PRO A 17 1.21 2.08 1.28
CA PRO A 17 1.67 1.17 0.23
C PRO A 17 1.54 1.82 -1.15
N ILE A 18 2.47 1.53 -2.06
CA ILE A 18 2.43 2.02 -3.44
C ILE A 18 2.23 0.85 -4.39
N LEU A 19 1.13 0.92 -5.14
CA LEU A 19 0.83 0.01 -6.23
C LEU A 19 1.78 0.26 -7.40
N ARG A 20 2.53 -0.78 -7.77
CA ARG A 20 3.50 -0.74 -8.87
C ARG A 20 3.10 -1.56 -10.08
N ARG A 21 2.36 -2.63 -9.88
CA ARG A 21 1.84 -3.48 -10.96
C ARG A 21 0.52 -4.10 -10.51
N LEU A 22 -0.44 -4.13 -11.41
CA LEU A 22 -1.72 -4.80 -11.23
C LEU A 22 -2.06 -5.52 -12.53
N GLU A 23 -2.06 -6.84 -12.48
CA GLU A 23 -2.41 -7.76 -13.57
C GLU A 23 -3.34 -8.84 -13.01
N PRO A 24 -4.08 -9.58 -13.87
CA PRO A 24 -4.99 -10.60 -13.39
C PRO A 24 -4.37 -11.58 -12.37
N GLN A 25 -3.16 -12.08 -12.62
CA GLN A 25 -2.51 -13.09 -11.75
C GLN A 25 -1.28 -12.54 -11.03
N ARG A 26 -1.05 -11.22 -11.03
CA ARG A 26 0.14 -10.65 -10.40
C ARG A 26 -0.11 -9.26 -9.82
N LEU A 27 0.27 -9.08 -8.57
CA LEU A 27 0.20 -7.81 -7.85
C LEU A 27 1.60 -7.44 -7.35
N VAL A 28 2.03 -6.21 -7.60
CA VAL A 28 3.28 -5.68 -7.03
C VAL A 28 2.98 -4.43 -6.22
N LEU A 29 3.32 -4.47 -4.94
CA LEU A 29 3.23 -3.36 -3.99
C LEU A 29 4.64 -3.09 -3.42
N TRP A 30 4.84 -1.88 -2.90
CA TRP A 30 5.95 -1.65 -1.97
C TRP A 30 5.56 -0.69 -0.85
N LEU A 31 6.23 -0.83 0.28
CA LEU A 31 6.19 0.12 1.38
C LEU A 31 7.56 0.21 2.05
N VAL A 32 7.72 1.17 2.94
CA VAL A 32 8.89 1.28 3.81
C VAL A 32 8.44 1.14 5.24
N GLY A 33 8.95 0.14 5.95
CA GLY A 33 8.80 0.00 7.39
C GLY A 33 9.95 0.65 8.16
N SER A 34 9.70 1.06 9.41
CA SER A 34 10.75 1.49 10.33
C SER A 34 11.59 0.33 10.87
N GLU A 35 11.07 -0.89 10.75
CA GLU A 35 11.71 -2.17 11.03
C GLU A 35 11.23 -3.21 9.99
N PRO A 36 11.82 -4.42 9.92
CA PRO A 36 11.22 -5.52 9.18
C PRO A 36 9.81 -5.81 9.70
N LEU A 37 8.85 -6.00 8.79
CA LEU A 37 7.43 -6.15 9.12
C LEU A 37 6.97 -7.50 8.60
N SER A 38 6.25 -8.25 9.44
CA SER A 38 5.47 -9.39 9.01
C SER A 38 4.14 -8.88 8.43
N LEU A 39 3.82 -9.29 7.20
CA LEU A 39 2.70 -8.76 6.45
C LEU A 39 1.79 -9.88 5.94
N SER A 40 0.48 -9.63 5.94
CA SER A 40 -0.48 -10.39 5.14
C SER A 40 -1.19 -9.44 4.17
N LEU A 41 -1.43 -9.90 2.95
CA LEU A 41 -2.23 -9.21 1.96
C LEU A 41 -3.66 -9.78 1.96
N LEU A 42 -4.65 -8.91 2.06
CA LEU A 42 -6.06 -9.26 1.88
C LEU A 42 -6.58 -8.60 0.60
N LEU A 43 -7.23 -9.37 -0.27
CA LEU A 43 -7.87 -8.90 -1.49
C LEU A 43 -9.36 -9.26 -1.43
N LYS A 44 -10.23 -8.29 -1.68
CA LYS A 44 -11.69 -8.44 -1.64
C LYS A 44 -12.32 -7.86 -2.90
N PRO A 45 -12.29 -8.59 -4.03
CA PRO A 45 -12.99 -8.17 -5.24
C PRO A 45 -14.51 -8.21 -5.03
N ALA A 46 -15.24 -7.22 -5.54
CA ALA A 46 -16.69 -7.27 -5.53
C ALA A 46 -17.20 -8.44 -6.39
N GLY A 47 -18.07 -9.28 -5.83
CA GLY A 47 -18.65 -10.42 -6.57
C GLY A 47 -17.73 -11.62 -6.77
N ALA A 48 -16.52 -11.64 -6.19
CA ALA A 48 -15.63 -12.80 -6.17
C ALA A 48 -15.22 -13.17 -4.72
N ALA A 49 -14.60 -14.34 -4.56
CA ALA A 49 -14.09 -14.77 -3.27
C ALA A 49 -12.93 -13.87 -2.81
N SER A 50 -12.88 -13.57 -1.51
CA SER A 50 -11.73 -12.89 -0.93
C SER A 50 -10.52 -13.82 -0.87
N GLN A 51 -9.33 -13.26 -1.09
CA GLN A 51 -8.07 -13.98 -1.03
C GLN A 51 -7.23 -13.36 0.08
N ARG A 52 -6.68 -14.17 0.98
CA ARG A 52 -5.71 -13.73 1.99
C ARG A 52 -4.43 -14.52 1.79
N LEU A 53 -3.31 -13.81 1.73
CA LEU A 53 -1.98 -14.38 1.52
C LEU A 53 -1.05 -13.88 2.62
N ASP A 54 -0.33 -14.80 3.25
CA ASP A 54 0.78 -14.44 4.12
C ASP A 54 2.01 -14.13 3.27
N LEU A 55 2.61 -12.97 3.49
CA LEU A 55 3.75 -12.50 2.70
C LEU A 55 5.04 -12.99 3.34
N ASP A 56 5.40 -14.22 3.02
CA ASP A 56 6.68 -14.84 3.37
C ASP A 56 7.84 -14.32 2.50
N ASP A 57 9.03 -14.89 2.67
CA ASP A 57 10.23 -14.51 1.92
C ASP A 57 10.12 -14.76 0.40
N THR A 58 9.14 -15.56 -0.05
CA THR A 58 8.87 -15.79 -1.47
C THR A 58 8.14 -14.61 -2.09
N HIS A 59 7.22 -14.02 -1.34
CA HIS A 59 6.34 -12.94 -1.82
C HIS A 59 6.80 -11.55 -1.41
N CYS A 60 7.62 -11.43 -0.36
CA CYS A 60 8.07 -10.15 0.18
C CYS A 60 9.57 -10.15 0.45
N ARG A 61 10.31 -9.46 -0.41
CA ARG A 61 11.73 -9.22 -0.18
C ARG A 61 11.92 -7.94 0.64
N ILE A 62 12.61 -8.05 1.77
CA ILE A 62 12.95 -6.90 2.62
C ILE A 62 14.38 -6.43 2.33
N VAL A 63 14.55 -5.14 2.04
CA VAL A 63 15.85 -4.51 1.78
C VAL A 63 16.10 -3.42 2.83
N PRO A 64 17.04 -3.62 3.79
CA PRO A 64 17.43 -2.58 4.74
C PRO A 64 18.20 -1.47 4.02
N ILE A 65 17.76 -0.23 4.18
CA ILE A 65 18.42 0.96 3.61
C ILE A 65 18.89 1.95 4.69
N GLY A 66 18.66 1.62 5.97
CA GLY A 66 19.10 2.37 7.13
C GLY A 66 18.76 1.65 8.42
N LEU A 67 19.04 2.26 9.57
CA LEU A 67 18.73 1.70 10.88
C LEU A 67 17.22 1.57 11.13
N HIS A 68 16.46 2.51 10.58
CA HIS A 68 15.01 2.62 10.76
C HIS A 68 14.29 2.70 9.42
N ALA A 69 14.80 2.03 8.38
CA ALA A 69 14.22 2.10 7.05
C ALA A 69 14.47 0.79 6.30
N HIS A 70 13.38 0.07 6.08
CA HIS A 70 13.37 -1.23 5.42
C HIS A 70 12.35 -1.18 4.29
N ILE A 71 12.79 -1.38 3.05
CA ILE A 71 11.88 -1.46 1.90
C ILE A 71 11.31 -2.87 1.84
N HIS A 72 9.99 -3.01 1.81
CA HIS A 72 9.29 -4.26 1.59
C HIS A 72 8.81 -4.28 0.14
N LEU A 73 9.46 -5.11 -0.68
CA LEU A 73 9.10 -5.33 -2.08
C LEU A 73 8.19 -6.54 -2.15
N ILE A 74 6.90 -6.28 -2.38
CA ILE A 74 5.85 -7.31 -2.38
C ILE A 74 5.53 -7.64 -3.84
N ASP A 75 5.73 -8.88 -4.23
CA ASP A 75 5.48 -9.42 -5.56
C ASP A 75 4.74 -10.74 -5.42
N VAL A 76 3.44 -10.72 -5.71
CA VAL A 76 2.54 -11.82 -5.44
C VAL A 76 2.00 -12.36 -6.75
N GLU A 77 2.22 -13.65 -6.99
CA GLU A 77 1.49 -14.42 -7.99
C GLU A 77 0.19 -14.96 -7.36
N LEU A 78 -0.93 -14.82 -8.06
CA LEU A 78 -2.26 -15.16 -7.55
C LEU A 78 -2.79 -16.42 -8.22
N ASP A 79 -3.13 -17.43 -7.42
CA ASP A 79 -3.73 -18.69 -7.92
C ASP A 79 -5.06 -18.47 -8.65
N SER A 80 -5.87 -17.53 -8.15
CA SER A 80 -7.11 -17.12 -8.81
C SER A 80 -6.96 -15.69 -9.32
N PRO A 81 -7.30 -15.45 -10.60
CA PRO A 81 -7.12 -14.14 -11.20
C PRO A 81 -8.06 -13.10 -10.60
N LEU A 82 -7.56 -11.89 -10.45
CA LEU A 82 -8.36 -10.71 -10.14
C LEU A 82 -9.32 -10.41 -11.30
N PRO A 83 -10.59 -10.09 -11.00
CA PRO A 83 -11.54 -9.67 -12.02
C PRO A 83 -11.17 -8.28 -12.55
N SER A 84 -11.32 -8.09 -13.86
CA SER A 84 -11.21 -6.77 -14.48
C SER A 84 -12.49 -5.95 -14.28
N GLU A 85 -12.38 -4.63 -14.49
CA GLU A 85 -13.52 -3.69 -14.50
C GLU A 85 -14.37 -3.71 -13.22
N THR A 86 -13.76 -4.08 -12.09
CA THR A 86 -14.43 -4.24 -10.81
C THR A 86 -13.58 -3.64 -9.70
N VAL A 87 -14.25 -3.06 -8.69
CA VAL A 87 -13.58 -2.57 -7.48
C VAL A 87 -13.03 -3.74 -6.68
N ILE A 88 -11.75 -3.66 -6.37
CA ILE A 88 -11.02 -4.61 -5.53
C ILE A 88 -10.55 -3.84 -4.30
N HIS A 89 -11.21 -4.07 -3.17
CA HIS A 89 -10.70 -3.58 -1.90
C HIS A 89 -9.51 -4.42 -1.48
N TYR A 90 -8.54 -3.80 -0.82
CA TYR A 90 -7.41 -4.53 -0.27
C TYR A 90 -7.04 -4.04 1.11
N ASP A 91 -6.33 -4.87 1.86
CA ASP A 91 -5.69 -4.48 3.10
C ASP A 91 -4.26 -5.01 3.13
N LEU A 92 -3.39 -4.28 3.81
CA LEU A 92 -2.04 -4.72 4.11
C LEU A 92 -1.86 -4.74 5.62
N ILE A 93 -1.92 -5.95 6.15
CA ILE A 93 -2.08 -6.21 7.56
C ILE A 93 -0.69 -6.45 8.14
N THR A 94 -0.27 -5.59 9.07
CA THR A 94 0.95 -5.78 9.83
C THR A 94 0.68 -6.73 11.00
N ARG A 95 1.64 -7.62 11.29
CA ARG A 95 1.58 -8.52 12.45
C ARG A 95 2.67 -8.15 13.45
N ALA A 96 2.26 -7.78 14.66
CA ALA A 96 3.17 -7.52 15.77
C ALA A 96 3.67 -8.84 16.39
N ALA A 97 4.76 -8.77 17.17
CA ALA A 97 5.37 -9.94 17.81
C ALA A 97 4.46 -10.65 18.81
N ASP A 98 3.47 -9.95 19.39
CA ASP A 98 2.44 -10.51 20.27
C ASP A 98 1.27 -11.15 19.50
N GLY A 99 1.35 -11.19 18.17
CA GLY A 99 0.35 -11.75 17.28
C GLY A 99 -0.80 -10.82 16.93
N GLN A 100 -0.82 -9.58 17.43
CA GLN A 100 -1.83 -8.60 17.04
C GLN A 100 -1.69 -8.20 15.57
N GLU A 101 -2.83 -8.10 14.89
CA GLU A 101 -2.93 -7.70 13.50
C GLU A 101 -3.49 -6.27 13.41
N GLN A 102 -2.89 -5.44 12.56
CA GLN A 102 -3.38 -4.09 12.28
C GLN A 102 -3.47 -3.87 10.77
N GLY A 103 -4.67 -3.53 10.29
CA GLY A 103 -4.90 -3.15 8.90
C GLY A 103 -4.58 -1.67 8.65
N ILE A 104 -4.66 -1.26 7.38
CA ILE A 104 -4.40 0.12 6.92
C ILE A 104 -5.25 1.12 7.69
N ALA A 105 -6.51 0.80 7.98
CA ALA A 105 -7.40 1.65 8.77
C ALA A 105 -6.85 1.99 10.16
N ASN A 106 -6.01 1.12 10.74
CA ASN A 106 -5.40 1.34 12.05
C ASN A 106 -4.07 2.08 11.94
N TRP A 107 -3.17 1.65 11.06
CA TRP A 107 -1.81 2.20 11.01
C TRP A 107 -1.67 3.43 10.09
N ALA A 108 -2.59 3.63 9.14
CA ALA A 108 -2.66 4.81 8.29
C ALA A 108 -4.11 5.14 7.88
N PRO A 109 -4.98 5.54 8.84
CA PRO A 109 -6.37 5.91 8.54
C PRO A 109 -6.49 7.05 7.52
N HIS A 110 -5.48 7.90 7.41
CA HIS A 110 -5.42 9.01 6.45
C HIS A 110 -5.27 8.57 4.98
N LEU A 111 -5.05 7.29 4.71
CA LEU A 111 -5.04 6.72 3.35
C LEU A 111 -6.43 6.29 2.87
N LEU A 112 -7.43 6.32 3.75
CA LEU A 112 -8.80 5.94 3.43
C LEU A 112 -9.59 7.17 2.98
N HIS A 113 -10.39 7.00 1.93
CA HIS A 113 -11.38 8.01 1.56
C HIS A 113 -12.53 8.05 2.57
N ASP A 114 -13.22 9.18 2.65
CA ASP A 114 -14.27 9.40 3.64
C ASP A 114 -15.37 8.34 3.54
N GLY A 115 -15.58 7.59 4.62
CA GLY A 115 -16.59 6.53 4.71
C GLY A 115 -16.12 5.14 4.26
N GLU A 116 -14.95 5.04 3.63
CA GLU A 116 -14.41 3.78 3.14
C GLU A 116 -13.60 3.04 4.21
N PRO A 117 -13.86 1.74 4.44
CA PRO A 117 -13.14 0.97 5.47
C PRO A 117 -11.78 0.44 4.99
N LEU A 118 -11.54 0.43 3.67
CA LEU A 118 -10.36 -0.16 3.02
C LEU A 118 -9.99 0.67 1.78
N PRO A 119 -8.70 0.77 1.42
CA PRO A 119 -8.34 1.28 0.12
C PRO A 119 -8.83 0.34 -0.99
N SER A 120 -8.95 0.88 -2.19
CA SER A 120 -9.46 0.16 -3.35
C SER A 120 -8.60 0.39 -4.60
N MET A 121 -8.72 -0.54 -5.54
CA MET A 121 -8.12 -0.46 -6.86
C MET A 121 -9.03 -1.10 -7.90
N VAL A 122 -8.86 -0.74 -9.17
CA VAL A 122 -9.58 -1.35 -10.29
C VAL A 122 -8.57 -1.83 -11.32
N LEU A 123 -8.66 -3.11 -11.69
CA LEU A 123 -7.94 -3.66 -12.82
C LEU A 123 -8.67 -3.27 -14.11
N SER A 124 -8.28 -2.14 -14.70
CA SER A 124 -8.89 -1.64 -15.94
C SER A 124 -8.18 -2.20 -17.17
N THR A 125 -8.94 -2.72 -18.12
CA THR A 125 -8.48 -3.20 -19.44
C THR A 125 -8.35 -2.07 -20.45
N ARG A 126 -8.94 -0.90 -20.17
CA ARG A 126 -8.82 0.31 -20.98
C ARG A 126 -8.29 1.46 -20.14
N THR A 127 -7.68 2.45 -20.79
CA THR A 127 -7.19 3.64 -20.11
C THR A 127 -7.88 4.87 -20.69
N ASP A 128 -9.10 5.13 -20.21
CA ASP A 128 -9.96 6.19 -20.75
C ASP A 128 -9.62 7.57 -20.15
N ASN A 129 -9.22 7.60 -18.86
CA ASN A 129 -8.90 8.83 -18.13
C ASN A 129 -7.51 8.71 -17.49
N ILE A 130 -6.53 9.44 -18.01
CA ILE A 130 -5.14 9.42 -17.51
C ILE A 130 -4.81 10.77 -16.87
N MET A 131 -4.40 10.75 -15.60
CA MET A 131 -3.75 11.90 -14.96
C MET A 131 -2.23 11.73 -15.01
N PHE A 132 -1.53 12.67 -15.64
CA PHE A 132 -0.07 12.64 -15.71
C PHE A 132 0.55 13.36 -14.51
N GLY A 133 1.37 12.65 -13.72
CA GLY A 133 2.06 13.18 -12.54
C GLY A 133 3.59 13.01 -12.59
N SER A 134 4.19 13.12 -13.78
CA SER A 134 5.59 12.68 -14.03
C SER A 134 6.66 13.49 -13.29
N CYS A 135 6.42 14.75 -12.94
CA CYS A 135 7.41 15.58 -12.25
C CYS A 135 6.77 16.36 -11.11
N ARG A 136 7.16 16.02 -9.88
CA ARG A 136 7.04 16.96 -8.76
C ARG A 136 8.12 18.03 -8.95
N LYS A 137 7.77 19.31 -8.77
CA LYS A 137 8.74 20.43 -8.76
C LYS A 137 8.80 20.98 -7.34
N PRO A 138 9.65 20.44 -6.43
CA PRO A 138 9.64 20.81 -5.02
C PRO A 138 9.92 22.30 -4.76
N HIS A 139 10.60 22.96 -5.70
CA HIS A 139 10.97 24.37 -5.65
C HIS A 139 9.91 25.30 -6.27
N HIS A 140 8.84 24.77 -6.87
CA HIS A 140 7.79 25.57 -7.48
C HIS A 140 6.72 25.94 -6.44
N ALA A 141 6.13 27.13 -6.55
CA ALA A 141 5.19 27.67 -5.54
C ALA A 141 3.80 27.01 -5.56
N SER A 142 3.55 26.05 -6.44
CA SER A 142 2.26 25.34 -6.51
C SER A 142 2.15 24.27 -5.42
N LYS A 143 0.92 23.93 -5.05
CA LYS A 143 0.65 22.74 -4.22
C LYS A 143 1.00 21.46 -4.98
N ASP A 144 1.09 20.35 -4.24
CA ASP A 144 1.39 19.04 -4.80
C ASP A 144 0.28 18.56 -5.74
N GLY A 145 0.67 18.16 -6.96
CA GLY A 145 -0.28 17.73 -7.99
C GLY A 145 -0.96 16.39 -7.68
N LEU A 146 -0.31 15.49 -6.94
CA LEU A 146 -0.93 14.22 -6.57
C LEU A 146 -1.95 14.40 -5.46
N ALA A 147 -1.72 15.34 -4.52
CA ALA A 147 -2.76 15.72 -3.56
C ALA A 147 -4.00 16.31 -4.25
N HIS A 148 -3.82 17.06 -5.35
CA HIS A 148 -4.96 17.53 -6.13
C HIS A 148 -5.65 16.40 -6.90
N ALA A 149 -4.89 15.47 -7.51
CA ALA A 149 -5.44 14.29 -8.17
C ALA A 149 -6.31 13.46 -7.21
N ASP A 150 -5.84 13.25 -5.99
CA ASP A 150 -6.58 12.58 -4.92
C ASP A 150 -7.92 13.28 -4.63
N SER A 151 -7.91 14.62 -4.49
CA SER A 151 -9.14 15.41 -4.30
C SER A 151 -10.11 15.32 -5.47
N VAL A 152 -9.61 15.16 -6.70
CA VAL A 152 -10.46 14.98 -7.90
C VAL A 152 -11.07 13.57 -7.93
N LEU A 153 -10.36 12.56 -7.42
CA LEU A 153 -10.84 11.18 -7.37
C LEU A 153 -11.83 10.93 -6.24
N ALA A 154 -11.67 11.59 -5.09
CA ALA A 154 -12.45 11.32 -3.87
C ALA A 154 -13.99 11.26 -4.07
N PRO A 155 -14.64 12.11 -4.89
CA PRO A 155 -16.10 12.03 -5.11
C PRO A 155 -16.55 10.84 -5.97
N HIS A 156 -15.62 10.08 -6.54
CA HIS A 156 -15.87 8.94 -7.43
C HIS A 156 -15.53 7.59 -6.80
N ILE A 157 -15.16 7.60 -5.51
CA ILE A 157 -14.82 6.43 -4.73
C ILE A 157 -16.01 6.04 -3.86
#